data_AF-B3PN34-F1
#
_entry.id   AF-B3PN34-F1
#
_cell.length_a   1.000
_cell.length_b   1.000
_cell.length_c   1.000
_cell.angle_alpha   90.00
_cell.angle_beta   90.00
_cell.angle_gamma   90.00
#
_symmetry.space_group_name_H-M   'P 1'
#
loop_
_entity.id
_entity.type
_entity.pdbx_description
1 polymer ?
#
loop_
_entity_poly.entity_id
_entity_poly.type
_entity_poly.pdbx_seq_one_letter_code
_entity_poly.pdbx_strand_id
1 'polypeptide(L)'
;MKFHNVYIDFEAITHPFASVIGLPSGTPFAYTIGLLNDKNRFESKTFIMDFTKHNSLPAIWLMLRKFIIADIHSINPKIDIKSVNFIGHNPVLEHDCLKKLFPENKVVPLIDYPNISLSKITAKTFNQTYWFKTKKAIINTKKETLIKRLPERNGAIASYAGYWLYVSSLKDLRANDRRKKYFIDLEKKTLLRELREYSRDDVLKMIFVTQHVDQLNMWIKEFNAKNELLKQIRNLKLDDKLTIKDVKEKIWTL
;
A
#
# COMPACT_ATOMS: atom_id res chain seq x y z
N MET A 1 24.35 0.06 -21.16
CA MET A 1 24.09 -0.09 -19.71
C MET A 1 23.01 -1.13 -19.51
N LYS A 2 23.20 -2.07 -18.58
CA LYS A 2 22.15 -3.01 -18.18
C LYS A 2 21.28 -2.31 -17.12
N PHE A 3 19.98 -2.17 -17.39
CA PHE A 3 19.06 -1.58 -16.41
C PHE A 3 18.69 -2.60 -15.34
N HIS A 4 18.48 -2.14 -14.11
CA HIS A 4 18.07 -2.96 -12.98
C HIS A 4 16.65 -2.58 -12.55
N ASN A 5 15.77 -3.57 -12.45
CA ASN A 5 14.40 -3.37 -11.97
C ASN A 5 14.38 -3.39 -10.43
N VAL A 6 13.83 -2.34 -9.85
CA VAL A 6 13.56 -2.23 -8.41
C VAL A 6 12.06 -2.08 -8.22
N TYR A 7 11.44 -3.09 -7.63
CA TYR A 7 10.03 -3.08 -7.27
C TYR A 7 9.83 -2.21 -6.05
N ILE A 8 8.88 -1.29 -6.07
CA ILE A 8 8.68 -0.36 -4.96
C ILE A 8 7.20 -0.01 -4.79
N ASP A 9 6.80 0.10 -3.54
CA ASP A 9 5.47 0.52 -3.11
C ASP A 9 5.61 1.51 -1.94
N PHE A 10 4.86 2.62 -1.97
CA PHE A 10 4.87 3.64 -0.92
C PHE A 10 3.60 3.64 -0.09
N GLU A 11 3.76 3.93 1.20
CA GLU A 11 2.66 4.34 2.06
C GLU A 11 2.72 5.82 2.33
N ALA A 12 1.57 6.48 2.18
CA ALA A 12 1.46 7.92 2.34
C ALA A 12 0.35 8.34 3.30
N ILE A 13 0.57 9.47 3.97
CA ILE A 13 -0.45 10.12 4.78
C ILE A 13 -1.35 10.93 3.84
N THR A 14 -2.63 10.57 3.81
CA THR A 14 -3.63 11.15 2.91
C THR A 14 -4.75 11.84 3.70
N HIS A 15 -5.63 12.55 3.01
CA HIS A 15 -6.82 13.11 3.65
C HIS A 15 -7.73 12.00 4.24
N PRO A 16 -8.35 12.25 5.41
CA PRO A 16 -8.38 13.51 6.16
C PRO A 16 -7.20 13.69 7.13
N PHE A 17 -6.30 12.71 7.26
CA PHE A 17 -5.27 12.75 8.30
C PHE A 17 -4.17 13.78 8.02
N ALA A 18 -3.76 13.90 6.75
CA ALA A 18 -2.72 14.84 6.32
C ALA A 18 -3.07 16.31 6.69
N SER A 19 -4.33 16.72 6.47
CA SER A 19 -4.77 18.09 6.79
C SER A 19 -4.76 18.39 8.29
N VAL A 20 -5.03 17.40 9.13
CA VAL A 20 -5.04 17.57 10.59
C VAL A 20 -3.64 17.86 11.14
N ILE A 21 -2.61 17.27 10.53
CA ILE A 21 -1.21 17.44 10.93
C ILE A 21 -0.46 18.50 10.10
N GLY A 22 -1.12 19.12 9.11
CA GLY A 22 -0.54 20.19 8.29
C GLY A 22 0.47 19.69 7.25
N LEU A 23 0.32 18.46 6.77
CA LEU A 23 1.12 17.92 5.67
C LEU A 23 0.29 17.87 4.37
N PRO A 24 0.93 18.01 3.19
CA PRO A 24 0.26 17.72 1.92
C PRO A 24 -0.27 16.28 1.88
N SER A 25 -1.45 16.08 1.30
CA SER A 25 -1.97 14.74 1.07
C SER A 25 -1.07 13.98 0.09
N GLY A 26 -0.79 12.72 0.39
CA GLY A 26 0.16 11.92 -0.37
C GLY A 26 1.60 12.07 0.11
N THR A 27 1.85 12.68 1.27
CA THR A 27 3.21 12.71 1.86
C THR A 27 3.65 11.29 2.23
N PRO A 28 4.68 10.73 1.59
CA PRO A 28 5.15 9.37 1.89
C PRO A 28 5.83 9.31 3.26
N PHE A 29 5.64 8.20 3.96
CA PHE A 29 6.28 7.94 5.25
C PHE A 29 6.84 6.54 5.41
N ALA A 30 6.46 5.61 4.54
CA ALA A 30 7.07 4.29 4.45
C ALA A 30 7.19 3.88 2.98
N TYR A 31 8.10 2.95 2.72
CA TYR A 31 8.18 2.25 1.45
C TYR A 31 8.65 0.81 1.69
N THR A 32 8.33 -0.07 0.75
CA THR A 32 9.06 -1.32 0.59
C THR A 32 9.73 -1.34 -0.77
N ILE A 33 10.99 -1.76 -0.83
CA ILE A 33 11.66 -2.12 -2.08
C ILE A 33 11.88 -3.63 -2.17
N GLY A 34 11.94 -4.14 -3.40
CA GLY A 34 12.31 -5.50 -3.73
C GLY A 34 13.19 -5.55 -4.98
N LEU A 35 14.24 -6.36 -4.96
CA LEU A 35 15.14 -6.54 -6.10
C LEU A 35 15.99 -7.81 -5.94
N LEU A 36 16.70 -8.19 -7.00
CA LEU A 36 17.64 -9.31 -6.96
C LEU A 36 18.95 -8.91 -6.27
N ASN A 37 19.37 -9.71 -5.30
CA ASN A 37 20.69 -9.60 -4.69
C ASN A 37 21.79 -10.10 -5.66
N ASP A 38 23.04 -10.07 -5.20
CA ASP A 38 24.21 -10.56 -5.94
C ASP A 38 24.20 -12.07 -6.25
N LYS A 39 23.34 -12.84 -5.58
CA LYS A 39 23.11 -14.28 -5.76
C LYS A 39 21.86 -14.59 -6.59
N ASN A 40 21.29 -13.59 -7.28
CA ASN A 40 20.05 -13.72 -8.06
C ASN A 40 18.85 -14.22 -7.24
N ARG A 41 18.79 -13.88 -5.95
CA ARG A 41 17.62 -14.14 -5.09
C ARG A 41 16.91 -12.83 -4.80
N PHE A 42 15.59 -12.86 -4.83
CA PHE A 42 14.81 -11.70 -4.45
C PHE A 42 14.92 -11.43 -2.95
N GLU A 43 15.27 -10.21 -2.61
CA GLU A 43 15.23 -9.68 -1.26
C GLU A 43 14.38 -8.42 -1.22
N SER A 44 13.76 -8.18 -0.06
CA SER A 44 12.93 -7.01 0.18
C SER A 44 13.35 -6.30 1.44
N LYS A 45 13.21 -4.99 1.45
CA LYS A 45 13.43 -4.14 2.61
C LYS A 45 12.30 -3.14 2.74
N THR A 46 11.83 -2.96 3.96
CA THR A 46 10.80 -1.99 4.30
C THR A 46 11.39 -0.93 5.22
N PHE A 47 11.20 0.32 4.84
CA PHE A 47 11.55 1.49 5.63
C PHE A 47 10.28 2.15 6.16
N ILE A 48 10.32 2.60 7.42
CA ILE A 48 9.26 3.41 8.04
C ILE A 48 9.91 4.61 8.71
N MET A 49 9.41 5.80 8.43
CA MET A 49 9.94 7.06 8.94
C MET A 49 9.90 7.12 10.47
N ASP A 50 11.01 7.55 11.05
CA ASP A 50 11.07 7.94 12.47
C ASP A 50 10.81 9.44 12.61
N PHE A 51 9.53 9.79 12.81
CA PHE A 51 9.10 11.18 12.97
C PHE A 51 9.67 11.88 14.22
N THR A 52 10.24 11.15 15.19
CA THR A 52 10.93 11.78 16.33
C THR A 52 12.19 12.54 15.89
N LYS A 53 12.77 12.15 14.75
CA LYS A 53 13.98 12.74 14.17
C LYS A 53 13.66 13.60 12.95
N HIS A 54 12.64 13.24 12.19
CA HIS A 54 12.35 13.82 10.88
C HIS A 54 10.85 14.07 10.69
N ASN A 55 10.38 15.26 11.07
CA ASN A 55 8.97 15.63 10.99
C ASN A 55 8.66 16.76 10.00
N SER A 56 9.67 17.41 9.41
CA SER A 56 9.45 18.41 8.36
C SER A 56 9.40 17.76 6.98
N LEU A 57 8.60 18.33 6.07
CA LEU A 57 8.47 17.83 4.71
C LEU A 57 9.83 17.74 3.97
N PRO A 58 10.73 18.74 4.04
CA PRO A 58 12.06 18.62 3.41
C PRO A 58 12.89 17.47 4.01
N ALA A 59 12.85 17.29 5.34
CA ALA A 59 13.57 16.21 6.00
C ALA A 59 13.04 14.83 5.58
N ILE A 60 11.71 14.68 5.46
CA ILE A 60 11.07 13.44 5.00
C ILE A 60 11.61 13.04 3.62
N TRP A 61 11.60 13.96 2.65
CA TRP A 61 12.10 13.69 1.30
C TRP A 61 13.60 13.37 1.28
N LEU A 62 14.41 14.13 2.03
CA LEU A 62 15.85 13.87 2.13
C LEU A 62 16.13 12.46 2.67
N MET A 63 15.43 12.06 3.73
CA MET A 63 15.63 10.76 4.36
C MET A 63 15.14 9.61 3.49
N LEU A 64 13.99 9.75 2.82
CA LEU A 64 13.51 8.75 1.86
C LEU A 64 14.54 8.51 0.75
N ARG A 65 15.07 9.58 0.14
CA ARG A 65 16.10 9.46 -0.91
C ARG A 65 17.32 8.71 -0.39
N LYS A 66 17.84 9.13 0.78
CA LYS A 66 19.02 8.54 1.40
C LYS A 66 18.84 7.05 1.67
N PHE A 67 17.70 6.66 2.26
CA PHE A 67 17.47 5.27 2.64
C PHE A 67 17.14 4.38 1.44
N ILE A 68 16.42 4.86 0.43
CA ILE A 68 16.17 4.08 -0.80
C ILE A 68 17.50 3.69 -1.45
N ILE A 69 18.43 4.64 -1.59
CA ILE A 69 19.77 4.37 -2.14
C ILE A 69 20.52 3.36 -1.27
N ALA A 70 20.53 3.58 0.05
CA ALA A 70 21.23 2.70 0.98
C ALA A 70 20.65 1.27 0.98
N ASP A 71 19.32 1.12 0.89
CA ASP A 71 18.66 -0.17 0.88
C ASP A 71 18.87 -0.91 -0.43
N ILE A 72 18.83 -0.23 -1.58
CA ILE A 72 19.19 -0.81 -2.89
C ILE A 72 20.62 -1.36 -2.83
N HIS A 73 21.60 -0.55 -2.42
CA HIS A 73 22.99 -0.99 -2.34
C HIS A 73 23.22 -2.06 -1.29
N SER A 74 22.47 -2.05 -0.19
CA SER A 74 22.56 -3.09 0.83
C SER A 74 22.05 -4.44 0.33
N ILE A 75 21.07 -4.47 -0.58
CA ILE A 75 20.60 -5.72 -1.21
C ILE A 75 21.52 -6.12 -2.36
N ASN A 76 21.93 -5.15 -3.19
CA ASN A 76 22.84 -5.40 -4.30
C ASN A 76 23.81 -4.21 -4.48
N PRO A 77 25.06 -4.35 -4.00
CA PRO A 77 26.03 -3.25 -4.00
C PRO A 77 26.56 -2.89 -5.39
N LYS A 78 26.24 -3.68 -6.43
CA LYS A 78 26.71 -3.47 -7.80
C LYS A 78 25.80 -2.56 -8.63
N ILE A 79 24.63 -2.20 -8.11
CA ILE A 79 23.63 -1.40 -8.85
C ILE A 79 24.04 0.06 -8.83
N ASP A 80 24.15 0.68 -10.02
CA ASP A 80 24.16 2.13 -10.14
C ASP A 80 22.72 2.66 -10.10
N ILE A 81 22.43 3.56 -9.17
CA ILE A 81 21.11 4.20 -9.02
C ILE A 81 20.65 4.84 -10.34
N LYS A 82 21.55 5.42 -11.15
CA LYS A 82 21.17 6.01 -12.44
C LYS A 82 20.65 4.99 -13.46
N SER A 83 20.95 3.71 -13.27
CA SER A 83 20.52 2.59 -14.12
C SER A 83 19.28 1.86 -13.60
N VAL A 84 18.63 2.38 -12.56
CA VAL A 84 17.44 1.77 -11.96
C VAL A 84 16.17 2.16 -12.71
N ASN A 85 15.37 1.16 -13.06
CA ASN A 85 13.95 1.31 -13.39
C ASN A 85 13.13 0.95 -12.16
N PHE A 86 12.34 1.90 -11.67
CA PHE A 86 11.40 1.64 -10.59
C PHE A 86 10.12 1.03 -11.15
N ILE A 87 9.69 -0.09 -10.58
CA ILE A 87 8.49 -0.81 -10.99
C ILE A 87 7.48 -0.74 -9.84
N GLY A 88 6.28 -0.24 -10.13
CA GLY A 88 5.14 -0.26 -9.20
C GLY A 88 3.91 -0.84 -9.87
N HIS A 89 2.95 -1.36 -9.11
CA HIS A 89 1.79 -2.06 -9.70
C HIS A 89 0.89 -1.11 -10.52
N ASN A 90 0.44 -0.03 -9.90
CA ASN A 90 -0.25 1.08 -10.57
C ASN A 90 0.35 2.39 -10.03
N PRO A 91 1.50 2.81 -10.58
CA PRO A 91 2.49 3.61 -9.87
C PRO A 91 2.14 5.11 -9.84
N VAL A 92 0.91 5.52 -9.54
CA VAL A 92 0.57 6.96 -9.48
C VAL A 92 1.30 7.63 -8.32
N LEU A 93 1.16 7.09 -7.10
CA LEU A 93 1.87 7.60 -5.91
C LEU A 93 3.38 7.41 -6.06
N GLU A 94 3.80 6.25 -6.54
CA GLU A 94 5.21 5.91 -6.79
C GLU A 94 5.81 6.89 -7.78
N HIS A 95 5.12 7.21 -8.88
CA HIS A 95 5.57 8.17 -9.88
C HIS A 95 5.78 9.55 -9.25
N ASP A 96 4.79 10.06 -8.52
CA ASP A 96 4.89 11.38 -7.87
C ASP A 96 6.04 11.45 -6.85
N CYS A 97 6.21 10.39 -6.05
CA CYS A 97 7.28 10.31 -5.06
C CYS A 97 8.65 10.17 -5.72
N LEU A 98 8.79 9.25 -6.68
CA LEU A 98 10.07 8.93 -7.31
C LEU A 98 10.52 10.00 -8.28
N LYS A 99 9.63 10.67 -9.01
CA LYS A 99 10.04 11.80 -9.86
C LYS A 99 10.56 12.98 -9.05
N LYS A 100 10.13 13.13 -7.80
CA LYS A 100 10.72 14.09 -6.88
C LYS A 100 12.09 13.67 -6.36
N LEU A 101 12.30 12.37 -6.09
CA LEU A 101 13.52 11.84 -5.47
C LEU A 101 14.63 11.52 -6.49
N PHE A 102 14.22 11.08 -7.67
CA PHE A 102 15.04 10.52 -8.75
C PHE A 102 14.46 10.95 -10.13
N PRO A 103 14.56 12.24 -10.51
CA PRO A 103 13.87 12.78 -11.70
C PRO A 103 14.17 12.03 -13.01
N GLU A 104 15.42 11.62 -13.17
CA GLU A 104 15.94 10.96 -14.38
C GLU A 104 15.58 9.47 -14.47
N ASN A 105 15.19 8.84 -13.36
CA ASN A 105 14.88 7.42 -13.34
C ASN A 105 13.49 7.15 -13.95
N LYS A 106 13.36 6.01 -14.62
CA LYS A 106 12.07 5.56 -15.14
C LYS A 106 11.23 4.99 -14.01
N VAL A 107 9.94 5.28 -14.07
CA VAL A 107 8.91 4.66 -13.24
C VAL A 107 7.95 3.98 -14.19
N VAL A 108 7.82 2.66 -14.08
CA VAL A 108 7.10 1.82 -15.05
C VAL A 108 6.04 1.01 -14.30
N PRO A 109 4.82 0.88 -14.85
CA PRO A 109 3.83 -0.03 -14.29
C PRO A 109 4.31 -1.48 -14.41
N LEU A 110 3.96 -2.32 -13.43
CA LEU A 110 4.21 -3.76 -13.47
C LEU A 110 3.42 -4.41 -14.62
N ILE A 111 2.20 -3.92 -14.85
CA ILE A 111 1.24 -4.46 -15.81
C ILE A 111 0.59 -3.28 -16.55
N ASP A 112 0.43 -3.39 -17.87
CA ASP A 112 -0.21 -2.38 -18.71
C ASP A 112 -1.75 -2.27 -18.53
N TYR A 113 -2.29 -2.80 -17.43
CA TYR A 113 -3.72 -2.80 -17.09
C TYR A 113 -3.95 -2.12 -15.72
N PRO A 114 -4.06 -0.78 -15.66
CA PRO A 114 -4.06 -0.03 -14.40
C PRO A 114 -5.26 -0.31 -13.47
N ASN A 115 -6.35 -0.85 -14.02
CA ASN A 115 -7.59 -1.14 -13.27
C ASN A 115 -7.61 -2.53 -12.60
N ILE A 116 -6.57 -3.34 -12.80
CA ILE A 116 -6.49 -4.67 -12.21
C ILE A 116 -5.89 -4.55 -10.81
N SER A 117 -6.55 -5.11 -9.81
CA SER A 117 -6.03 -5.11 -8.43
C SER A 117 -5.04 -6.25 -8.23
N LEU A 118 -3.81 -5.94 -7.81
CA LEU A 118 -2.76 -6.92 -7.52
C LEU A 118 -3.24 -8.00 -6.54
N SER A 119 -3.80 -7.57 -5.41
CA SER A 119 -4.35 -8.48 -4.39
C SER A 119 -5.45 -9.41 -4.90
N LYS A 120 -6.19 -9.03 -5.95
CA LYS A 120 -7.23 -9.91 -6.53
C LYS A 120 -6.65 -10.93 -7.50
N ILE A 121 -5.65 -10.57 -8.32
CA ILE A 121 -5.01 -11.52 -9.24
C ILE A 121 -4.10 -12.50 -8.51
N THR A 122 -3.52 -12.10 -7.38
CA THR A 122 -2.66 -12.97 -6.56
C THR A 122 -3.40 -13.66 -5.41
N ALA A 123 -4.73 -13.52 -5.31
CA ALA A 123 -5.53 -13.97 -4.16
C ALA A 123 -5.43 -15.47 -3.85
N LYS A 124 -5.12 -16.31 -4.85
CA LYS A 124 -4.93 -17.77 -4.66
C LYS A 124 -3.72 -18.08 -3.79
N THR A 125 -2.70 -17.22 -3.81
CA THR A 125 -1.44 -17.38 -3.09
C THR A 125 -1.35 -16.44 -1.88
N PHE A 126 -1.86 -15.21 -2.03
CA PHE A 126 -1.80 -14.16 -1.02
C PHE A 126 -3.21 -13.84 -0.52
N ASN A 127 -3.58 -14.41 0.63
CA ASN A 127 -4.91 -14.27 1.23
C ASN A 127 -4.87 -13.79 2.69
N GLN A 128 -3.76 -13.17 3.09
CA GLN A 128 -3.55 -12.73 4.46
C GLN A 128 -4.53 -11.62 4.85
N THR A 129 -5.02 -11.69 6.09
CA THR A 129 -5.76 -10.58 6.72
C THR A 129 -4.77 -9.69 7.47
N TYR A 130 -4.82 -8.37 7.23
CA TYR A 130 -3.96 -7.40 7.89
C TYR A 130 -4.66 -6.64 9.01
N TRP A 131 -3.85 -5.97 9.83
CA TRP A 131 -4.29 -4.99 10.83
C TRP A 131 -5.20 -5.54 11.93
N PHE A 132 -5.13 -6.84 12.25
CA PHE A 132 -6.05 -7.46 13.21
C PHE A 132 -6.09 -6.72 14.57
N LYS A 133 -4.92 -6.41 15.15
CA LYS A 133 -4.84 -5.72 16.44
C LYS A 133 -5.20 -4.24 16.31
N THR A 134 -4.73 -3.57 15.26
CA THR A 134 -5.05 -2.15 15.01
C THR A 134 -6.55 -1.95 14.78
N LYS A 135 -7.21 -2.82 14.00
CA LYS A 135 -8.67 -2.79 13.78
C LYS A 135 -9.42 -2.98 15.10
N LYS A 136 -9.03 -3.97 15.92
CA LYS A 136 -9.62 -4.20 17.24
C LYS A 136 -9.52 -2.96 18.14
N ALA A 137 -8.34 -2.33 18.18
CA ALA A 137 -8.15 -1.11 18.96
C ALA A 137 -9.01 0.06 18.46
N ILE A 138 -9.11 0.27 17.14
CA ILE A 138 -9.97 1.30 16.54
C ILE A 138 -11.44 1.08 16.94
N ILE A 139 -11.95 -0.14 16.83
CA ILE A 139 -13.33 -0.48 17.19
C ILE A 139 -13.59 -0.21 18.68
N ASN A 140 -12.66 -0.59 19.56
CA ASN A 140 -12.79 -0.42 21.00
C ASN A 140 -12.84 1.05 21.45
N THR A 141 -12.34 1.99 20.64
CA THR A 141 -12.34 3.42 20.99
C THR A 141 -13.70 4.08 20.97
N LYS A 142 -14.70 3.45 20.33
CA LYS A 142 -16.04 4.02 20.09
C LYS A 142 -16.03 5.37 19.36
N LYS A 143 -14.91 5.78 18.75
CA LYS A 143 -14.85 6.98 17.90
C LYS A 143 -15.49 6.69 16.54
N GLU A 144 -16.77 7.05 16.38
CA GLU A 144 -17.55 6.80 15.16
C GLU A 144 -16.84 7.22 13.88
N THR A 145 -16.14 8.36 13.89
CA THR A 145 -15.43 8.86 12.71
C THR A 145 -14.34 7.91 12.22
N LEU A 146 -13.70 7.14 13.12
CA LEU A 146 -12.70 6.14 12.76
C LEU A 146 -13.35 4.83 12.38
N ILE A 147 -14.34 4.38 13.16
CA ILE A 147 -15.06 3.11 12.94
C ILE A 147 -15.76 3.10 11.57
N LYS A 148 -16.35 4.20 11.13
CA LYS A 148 -16.99 4.29 9.82
C LYS A 148 -15.99 4.35 8.65
N ARG A 149 -14.74 4.74 8.90
CA ARG A 149 -13.75 5.05 7.83
C ARG A 149 -12.68 3.99 7.63
N LEU A 150 -12.31 3.24 8.66
CA LEU A 150 -11.05 2.47 8.68
C LEU A 150 -11.18 0.94 8.59
N PRO A 151 -12.05 0.24 9.35
CA PRO A 151 -11.93 -1.21 9.58
C PRO A 151 -11.86 -2.07 8.31
N GLU A 152 -12.58 -1.71 7.26
CA GLU A 152 -12.62 -2.47 5.99
C GLU A 152 -11.68 -1.93 4.91
N ARG A 153 -10.86 -0.92 5.21
CA ARG A 153 -10.04 -0.21 4.22
C ARG A 153 -8.57 -0.24 4.61
N ASN A 154 -7.86 -1.30 4.25
CA ASN A 154 -6.46 -1.51 4.63
C ASN A 154 -5.55 -0.31 4.27
N GLY A 155 -5.67 0.25 3.06
CA GLY A 155 -4.92 1.46 2.67
C GLY A 155 -5.29 2.70 3.50
N ALA A 156 -6.53 2.81 3.99
CA ALA A 156 -6.91 3.88 4.91
C ALA A 156 -6.29 3.67 6.30
N ILE A 157 -6.15 2.42 6.76
CA ILE A 157 -5.44 2.09 8.00
C ILE A 157 -3.94 2.38 7.86
N ALA A 158 -3.32 2.09 6.70
CA ALA A 158 -1.92 2.44 6.45
C ALA A 158 -1.69 3.97 6.51
N SER A 159 -2.54 4.75 5.84
CA SER A 159 -2.54 6.22 5.94
C SER A 159 -2.75 6.73 7.38
N TYR A 160 -3.66 6.10 8.12
CA TYR A 160 -3.87 6.38 9.54
C TYR A 160 -2.64 6.04 10.40
N ALA A 161 -1.94 4.95 10.10
CA ALA A 161 -0.72 4.56 10.81
C ALA A 161 0.36 5.63 10.68
N GLY A 162 0.55 6.21 9.49
CA GLY A 162 1.48 7.33 9.28
C GLY A 162 1.12 8.56 10.11
N TYR A 163 -0.17 8.92 10.14
CA TYR A 163 -0.67 9.98 11.04
C TYR A 163 -0.43 9.67 12.51
N TRP A 164 -0.71 8.44 12.94
CA TRP A 164 -0.56 8.03 14.33
C TRP A 164 0.92 8.11 14.74
N LEU A 165 1.82 7.60 13.91
CA LEU A 165 3.26 7.68 14.12
C LEU A 165 3.73 9.14 14.21
N TYR A 166 3.23 10.01 13.33
CA TYR A 166 3.56 11.44 13.36
C TYR A 166 3.12 12.08 14.68
N VAL A 167 1.84 11.95 15.05
CA VAL A 167 1.30 12.57 16.26
C VAL A 167 1.95 12.00 17.53
N SER A 168 2.19 10.69 17.57
CA SER A 168 2.87 10.02 18.69
C SER A 168 4.31 10.50 18.90
N SER A 169 4.94 11.09 17.88
CA SER A 169 6.31 11.61 17.96
C SER A 169 6.39 13.05 18.51
N LEU A 170 5.27 13.77 18.54
CA LEU A 170 5.22 15.15 18.98
C LEU A 170 5.21 15.23 20.51
N LYS A 171 6.07 16.08 21.07
CA LYS A 171 6.12 16.36 22.51
C LYS A 171 5.16 17.50 22.87
N ASP A 172 4.70 17.51 24.11
CA ASP A 172 4.01 18.65 24.75
C ASP A 172 2.76 19.16 24.01
N LEU A 173 2.04 18.26 23.34
CA LEU A 173 0.76 18.60 22.72
C LEU A 173 -0.28 18.94 23.80
N ARG A 174 -0.90 20.12 23.68
CA ARG A 174 -2.04 20.54 24.52
C ARG A 174 -3.20 19.55 24.43
N ALA A 175 -4.08 19.54 25.43
CA ALA A 175 -5.24 18.64 25.45
C ALA A 175 -6.18 18.86 24.25
N ASN A 176 -6.38 20.12 23.86
CA ASN A 176 -7.26 20.54 22.75
C ASN A 176 -6.54 20.68 21.41
N ASP A 177 -5.32 20.16 21.26
CA ASP A 177 -4.57 20.27 20.01
C ASP A 177 -5.32 19.56 18.87
N ARG A 178 -5.60 20.28 17.77
CA ARG A 178 -6.32 19.74 16.61
C ARG A 178 -5.68 18.46 16.07
N ARG A 179 -4.35 18.32 16.21
CA ARG A 179 -3.59 17.15 15.75
C ARG A 179 -3.98 15.88 16.48
N LYS A 180 -4.62 15.97 17.66
CA LYS A 180 -5.12 14.82 18.42
C LYS A 180 -6.51 14.34 18.00
N LYS A 181 -7.17 15.00 17.03
CA LYS A 181 -8.57 14.71 16.62
C LYS A 181 -8.84 13.21 16.43
N TYR A 182 -7.95 12.52 15.72
CA TYR A 182 -8.06 11.09 15.40
C TYR A 182 -7.10 10.22 16.24
N PHE A 183 -6.37 10.80 17.18
CA PHE A 183 -5.37 10.09 17.96
C PHE A 183 -6.08 9.20 19.00
N ILE A 184 -5.64 7.96 19.09
CA ILE A 184 -6.10 6.96 20.05
C ILE A 184 -4.88 6.27 20.62
N ASP A 185 -5.03 5.58 21.75
CA ASP A 185 -3.94 4.78 22.27
C ASP A 185 -3.74 3.51 21.43
N LEU A 186 -2.51 3.31 20.94
CA LEU A 186 -2.09 2.12 20.20
C LEU A 186 -0.70 1.69 20.67
N GLU A 187 -0.45 0.38 20.65
CA GLU A 187 0.89 -0.14 20.87
C GLU A 187 1.76 0.06 19.62
N LYS A 188 2.69 1.02 19.67
CA LYS A 188 3.59 1.39 18.55
C LYS A 188 4.27 0.18 17.90
N LYS A 189 4.76 -0.78 18.70
CA LYS A 189 5.46 -1.98 18.20
C LYS A 189 4.52 -2.85 17.36
N THR A 190 3.29 -3.05 17.81
CA THR A 190 2.26 -3.77 17.05
C THR A 190 1.92 -3.05 15.75
N LEU A 191 1.69 -1.73 15.80
CA LEU A 191 1.35 -0.94 14.61
C LEU A 191 2.46 -1.01 13.55
N LEU A 192 3.73 -0.84 13.96
CA LEU A 192 4.88 -0.94 13.06
C LEU A 192 5.03 -2.33 12.44
N ARG A 193 4.72 -3.39 13.19
CA ARG A 193 4.77 -4.76 12.66
C ARG A 193 3.70 -4.99 11.60
N GLU A 194 2.45 -4.64 11.90
CA GLU A 194 1.33 -4.82 10.95
C GLU A 194 1.53 -3.96 9.69
N LEU A 195 2.08 -2.74 9.82
CA LEU A 195 2.45 -1.89 8.69
C LEU A 195 3.53 -2.54 7.82
N ARG A 196 4.61 -3.09 8.42
CA ARG A 196 5.64 -3.78 7.63
C ARG A 196 5.09 -5.01 6.92
N GLU A 197 4.25 -5.79 7.57
CA GLU A 197 3.64 -6.98 6.97
C GLU A 197 2.77 -6.59 5.76
N TYR A 198 1.91 -5.58 5.92
CA TYR A 198 1.06 -5.06 4.85
C TYR A 198 1.89 -4.54 3.66
N SER A 199 2.80 -3.58 3.90
CA SER A 199 3.58 -2.95 2.82
C SER A 199 4.59 -3.88 2.18
N ARG A 200 5.08 -4.91 2.90
CA ARG A 200 5.99 -5.91 2.33
C ARG A 200 5.25 -6.82 1.36
N ASP A 201 4.02 -7.20 1.71
CA ASP A 201 3.23 -8.14 0.93
C ASP A 201 2.94 -7.63 -0.48
N ASP A 202 2.68 -6.34 -0.65
CA ASP A 202 2.44 -5.75 -1.98
C ASP A 202 3.67 -5.85 -2.90
N VAL A 203 4.88 -5.64 -2.38
CA VAL A 203 6.12 -5.89 -3.15
C VAL A 203 6.33 -7.38 -3.44
N LEU A 204 6.03 -8.26 -2.49
CA LEU A 204 6.12 -9.72 -2.72
C LEU A 204 5.15 -10.18 -3.81
N LYS A 205 3.94 -9.62 -3.87
CA LYS A 205 3.00 -9.88 -4.96
C LYS A 205 3.54 -9.40 -6.32
N MET A 206 4.19 -8.22 -6.38
CA MET A 206 4.80 -7.73 -7.62
C MET A 206 5.93 -8.64 -8.11
N ILE A 207 6.78 -9.10 -7.19
CA ILE A 207 7.83 -10.08 -7.47
C ILE A 207 7.21 -11.40 -7.95
N PHE A 208 6.19 -11.90 -7.25
CA PHE A 208 5.49 -13.14 -7.60
C PHE A 208 4.89 -13.08 -9.02
N VAL A 209 4.23 -11.98 -9.37
CA VAL A 209 3.70 -11.76 -10.72
C VAL A 209 4.81 -11.76 -11.76
N THR A 210 5.94 -11.10 -11.48
CA THR A 210 7.10 -11.10 -12.39
C THR A 210 7.63 -12.51 -12.61
N GLN A 211 7.72 -13.32 -11.56
CA GLN A 211 8.21 -14.69 -11.64
C GLN A 211 7.26 -15.65 -12.38
N HIS A 212 6.01 -15.25 -12.60
CA HIS A 212 4.96 -16.06 -13.23
C HIS A 212 4.29 -15.32 -14.39
N VAL A 213 5.07 -14.55 -15.17
CA VAL A 213 4.55 -13.73 -16.27
C VAL A 213 3.73 -14.54 -17.28
N ASP A 214 4.10 -15.80 -17.52
CA ASP A 214 3.39 -16.71 -18.44
C ASP A 214 1.95 -17.02 -17.97
N GLN A 215 1.70 -16.96 -16.66
CA GLN A 215 0.38 -17.19 -16.07
C GLN A 215 -0.46 -15.91 -15.97
N LEU A 216 0.17 -14.74 -16.13
CA LEU A 216 -0.49 -13.46 -15.88
C LEU A 216 -1.71 -13.25 -16.77
N ASN A 217 -1.61 -13.54 -18.07
CA ASN A 217 -2.71 -13.40 -19.02
C ASN A 217 -3.92 -14.27 -18.62
N MET A 218 -3.68 -15.46 -18.10
CA MET A 218 -4.73 -16.35 -17.59
C MET A 218 -5.40 -15.73 -16.36
N TRP A 219 -4.62 -15.24 -15.39
CA TRP A 219 -5.17 -14.60 -14.19
C TRP A 219 -5.97 -13.34 -14.50
N ILE A 220 -5.52 -12.53 -15.46
CA ILE A 220 -6.24 -11.35 -15.95
C ILE A 220 -7.60 -11.74 -16.56
N LYS A 221 -7.62 -12.79 -17.40
CA LYS A 221 -8.87 -13.32 -17.98
C LYS A 221 -9.83 -13.81 -16.89
N GLU A 222 -9.34 -14.60 -15.93
CA GLU A 222 -10.14 -15.05 -14.78
C GLU A 222 -10.70 -13.88 -13.98
N PHE A 223 -9.88 -12.86 -13.71
CA PHE A 223 -10.28 -11.67 -12.98
C PHE A 223 -11.40 -10.90 -13.69
N ASN A 224 -11.26 -10.70 -15.00
CA ASN A 224 -12.27 -10.00 -15.79
C ASN A 224 -13.60 -10.78 -15.82
N ALA A 225 -13.55 -12.10 -16.01
CA ALA A 225 -14.74 -12.94 -15.97
C ALA A 225 -15.45 -12.87 -14.60
N LYS A 226 -14.69 -12.92 -13.50
CA LYS A 226 -15.25 -12.77 -12.14
C LYS A 226 -15.87 -11.40 -11.89
N ASN A 227 -15.24 -10.32 -12.36
CA ASN A 227 -15.81 -8.98 -12.21
C ASN A 227 -17.10 -8.81 -13.02
N GLU A 228 -17.16 -9.37 -14.23
CA GLU A 228 -18.39 -9.32 -15.03
C GLU A 228 -19.51 -10.12 -14.36
N LEU A 229 -19.21 -11.29 -13.79
CA LEU A 229 -20.18 -12.05 -13.00
C LEU A 229 -20.68 -11.24 -11.78
N LEU A 230 -19.78 -10.58 -11.04
CA LEU A 230 -20.18 -9.74 -9.91
C LEU A 230 -21.07 -8.56 -10.34
N LYS A 231 -20.84 -7.99 -11.52
CA LYS A 231 -21.67 -6.94 -12.10
C LYS A 231 -23.06 -7.48 -12.47
N GLN A 232 -23.13 -8.66 -13.09
CA GLN A 232 -24.40 -9.33 -13.41
C GLN A 232 -25.21 -9.64 -12.14
N ILE A 233 -24.57 -10.20 -11.10
CA ILE A 233 -25.19 -10.47 -9.79
C ILE A 233 -25.83 -9.19 -9.21
N ARG A 234 -25.13 -8.07 -9.27
CA ARG A 234 -25.65 -6.77 -8.80
C ARG A 234 -26.82 -6.26 -9.65
N ASN A 235 -26.72 -6.36 -10.98
CA ASN A 235 -27.77 -5.92 -11.89
C ASN A 235 -29.08 -6.71 -11.67
N LEU A 236 -28.96 -8.02 -11.47
CA LEU A 236 -30.08 -8.92 -11.19
C LEU A 236 -30.67 -8.76 -9.78
N LYS A 237 -30.00 -7.98 -8.92
CA LYS A 237 -30.32 -7.81 -7.50
C LYS A 237 -30.47 -9.19 -6.83
N LEU A 238 -29.50 -10.07 -7.06
CA LEU A 238 -29.50 -11.38 -6.40
C LEU A 238 -29.16 -11.19 -4.92
N ASP A 239 -29.96 -11.80 -4.04
CA ASP A 239 -29.73 -11.83 -2.60
C ASP A 239 -29.91 -13.25 -2.02
N ASP A 240 -29.48 -13.42 -0.77
CA ASP A 240 -29.44 -14.72 -0.09
C ASP A 240 -30.82 -15.32 0.22
N LYS A 241 -31.91 -14.61 -0.10
CA LYS A 241 -33.30 -15.04 0.14
C LYS A 241 -33.99 -15.55 -1.13
N LEU A 242 -33.36 -15.40 -2.30
CA LEU A 242 -33.92 -15.87 -3.57
C LEU A 242 -33.87 -17.40 -3.68
N THR A 243 -34.93 -17.99 -4.21
CA THR A 243 -34.93 -19.41 -4.58
C THR A 243 -34.20 -19.61 -5.92
N ILE A 244 -33.78 -20.85 -6.21
CA ILE A 244 -33.20 -21.20 -7.51
C ILE A 244 -34.15 -20.83 -8.67
N LYS A 245 -35.47 -20.92 -8.46
CA LYS A 245 -36.47 -20.53 -9.46
C LYS A 245 -36.41 -19.03 -9.73
N ASP A 246 -36.38 -18.21 -8.68
CA ASP A 246 -36.31 -16.75 -8.80
C ASP A 246 -35.02 -16.31 -9.48
N VAL A 247 -33.90 -16.96 -9.18
CA VAL A 247 -32.61 -16.72 -9.84
C VAL A 247 -32.70 -17.03 -11.33
N LYS A 248 -33.28 -18.19 -11.70
CA LYS A 248 -33.48 -18.57 -13.11
C LYS A 248 -34.37 -17.58 -13.85
N GLU A 249 -35.50 -17.18 -13.28
CA GLU A 249 -36.39 -16.18 -13.88
C GLU A 249 -35.66 -14.85 -14.08
N LYS A 250 -34.93 -14.37 -13.07
CA LYS A 250 -34.13 -13.14 -13.15
C LYS A 250 -33.06 -13.20 -14.25
N ILE A 251 -32.39 -14.33 -14.44
CA ILE A 251 -31.39 -14.49 -15.51
C ILE A 251 -31.99 -14.23 -16.90
N TRP A 252 -33.24 -14.64 -17.14
CA TRP A 252 -33.94 -14.41 -18.42
C TRP A 252 -34.54 -13.01 -18.56
N THR A 253 -34.44 -12.16 -17.52
CA THR A 253 -34.90 -10.76 -17.56
C THR A 253 -33.78 -9.75 -17.90
N LEU A 254 -32.57 -10.23 -18.16
CA LEU A 254 -31.44 -9.46 -18.72
C LEU A 254 -31.50 -9.42 -20.25
#